data_AF-A0A967Z2Y0-F1
#
_entry.id   AF-A0A967Z2Y0-F1
#
_cell.length_a   1.000
_cell.length_b   1.000
_cell.length_c   1.000
_cell.angle_alpha   90.00
_cell.angle_beta   90.00
_cell.angle_gamma   90.00
#
_symmetry.space_group_name_H-M   'P 1'
#
loop_
_entity.id
_entity.type
_entity.pdbx_description
1 polymer ?
#
loop_
_entity_poly.entity_id
_entity_poly.type
_entity_poly.pdbx_seq_one_letter_code
_entity_poly.pdbx_strand_id
1 'polypeptide(L)'
;ELLNRLKDLLDADETRSPQSQSVKNLQASMGEIAGDELDLEVFSKIVSESEPARALPSERRKRIERIYHTLENRGNLYTGVIEGYEIEDEELQSILIGEHTAQDCQSALKKYESMTEEWVAFFKAVHIARLEVENQYREDKHDPFFADFNPDYVPSEEWELRPPIFLTLSSPKLNPADKSALIDILSSDMSIKILLQIDSFAQTEESASPSDIIHDWIAQLAQISVNLPDTFVLQGAAANIPVLLSGLEKGFGHDGPSLISIYTGISERDSSIAPYLKSAAAQEARIFPAIVNAPGDGDELATRFSIEFSPQY
;
A
#
# COMPACT_ATOMS: atom_id res chain seq x y z
N GLU A 1 -8.26 -7.93 15.88
CA GLU A 1 -9.50 -8.08 16.70
C GLU A 1 -10.69 -8.61 15.89
N LEU A 2 -11.04 -7.99 14.75
CA LEU A 2 -12.21 -8.34 13.94
C LEU A 2 -12.24 -9.81 13.49
N LEU A 3 -11.10 -10.35 13.01
CA LEU A 3 -10.96 -11.76 12.62
C LEU A 3 -11.32 -12.72 13.76
N ASN A 4 -10.84 -12.45 14.97
CA ASN A 4 -11.14 -13.28 16.14
C ASN A 4 -12.64 -13.27 16.44
N ARG A 5 -13.29 -12.09 16.39
CA ARG A 5 -14.74 -11.99 16.61
C ARG A 5 -15.57 -12.71 15.54
N LEU A 6 -15.13 -12.70 14.28
CA LEU A 6 -15.78 -13.47 13.22
C LEU A 6 -15.61 -14.98 13.44
N LYS A 7 -14.42 -15.41 13.86
CA LYS A 7 -14.16 -16.80 14.23
C LYS A 7 -15.03 -17.24 15.40
N ASP A 8 -15.12 -16.43 16.45
CA ASP A 8 -15.97 -16.70 17.62
C ASP A 8 -17.44 -16.87 17.22
N LEU A 9 -17.93 -16.12 16.23
CA LEU A 9 -19.29 -16.28 15.69
C LEU A 9 -19.48 -17.60 14.95
N LEU A 10 -18.50 -18.03 14.16
CA LEU A 10 -18.53 -19.31 13.46
C LEU A 10 -18.46 -20.50 14.43
N ASP A 11 -17.57 -20.41 15.43
CA ASP A 11 -17.41 -21.44 16.47
C ASP A 11 -18.68 -21.54 17.36
N ALA A 12 -19.28 -20.39 17.71
CA ALA A 12 -20.54 -20.35 18.45
C ALA A 12 -21.72 -20.91 17.64
N ASP A 13 -21.72 -20.73 16.32
CA ASP A 13 -22.73 -21.34 15.44
C ASP A 13 -22.52 -22.85 15.30
N GLU A 14 -21.28 -23.30 15.14
CA GLU A 14 -20.95 -24.71 15.04
C GLU A 14 -21.33 -25.47 16.32
N THR A 15 -21.02 -24.94 17.50
CA THR A 15 -21.39 -25.55 18.78
C THR A 15 -22.90 -25.63 18.99
N ARG A 16 -23.66 -24.66 18.47
CA ARG A 16 -25.14 -24.61 18.54
C ARG A 16 -25.84 -25.33 17.38
N SER A 17 -25.07 -25.91 16.45
CA SER A 17 -25.63 -26.58 15.30
C SER A 17 -26.32 -27.91 15.68
N PRO A 18 -27.34 -28.34 14.92
CA PRO A 18 -28.01 -29.62 15.16
C PRO A 18 -27.06 -30.83 15.06
N GLN A 19 -25.98 -30.68 14.29
CA GLN A 19 -24.97 -31.72 14.10
C GLN A 19 -24.06 -31.84 15.32
N SER A 20 -23.70 -30.73 15.97
CA SER A 20 -22.91 -30.73 17.20
C SER A 20 -23.70 -31.19 18.43
N GLN A 21 -25.02 -30.97 18.45
CA GLN A 21 -25.93 -31.49 19.48
C GLN A 21 -26.29 -32.97 19.30
N SER A 22 -25.72 -33.65 18.29
CA SER A 22 -25.95 -35.08 18.06
C SER A 22 -25.21 -35.94 19.08
N VAL A 23 -25.82 -37.08 19.43
CA VAL A 23 -25.29 -38.08 20.39
C VAL A 23 -23.83 -38.45 20.09
N LYS A 24 -23.48 -38.58 18.80
CA LYS A 24 -22.13 -38.95 18.35
C LYS A 24 -21.08 -37.88 18.64
N ASN A 25 -21.43 -36.60 18.50
CA ASN A 25 -20.51 -35.48 18.74
C ASN A 25 -20.41 -35.11 20.22
N LEU A 26 -21.50 -35.31 20.99
CA LEU A 26 -21.48 -35.21 22.46
C LEU A 26 -20.55 -36.28 23.08
N GLN A 27 -20.61 -37.51 22.57
CA GLN A 27 -19.72 -38.59 23.00
C GLN A 27 -18.24 -38.31 22.69
N ALA A 28 -17.95 -37.71 21.52
CA ALA A 28 -16.59 -37.31 21.14
C ALA A 28 -16.06 -36.14 21.99
N SER A 29 -16.92 -35.20 22.39
CA SER A 29 -16.54 -34.01 23.18
C SER A 29 -16.37 -34.29 24.68
N MET A 30 -17.11 -35.26 25.23
CA MET A 30 -17.05 -35.63 26.65
C MET A 30 -16.05 -36.76 26.97
N GLY A 31 -15.50 -37.43 25.95
CA GLY A 31 -14.55 -38.54 26.09
C GLY A 31 -15.17 -39.83 26.65
N GLU A 32 -14.35 -40.86 26.89
CA GLU A 32 -14.80 -42.18 27.39
C GLU A 32 -15.51 -42.13 28.76
N ILE A 33 -15.39 -41.01 29.49
CA ILE A 33 -15.95 -40.83 30.84
C ILE A 33 -17.49 -40.77 30.82
N ALA A 34 -18.12 -40.45 29.69
CA ALA A 34 -19.57 -40.32 29.58
C ALA A 34 -20.33 -41.64 29.28
N GLY A 35 -19.62 -42.74 29.00
CA GLY A 35 -20.23 -43.96 28.43
C GLY A 35 -21.14 -44.76 29.38
N ASP A 36 -20.88 -44.73 30.69
CA ASP A 36 -21.57 -45.61 31.66
C ASP A 36 -22.45 -44.87 32.70
N GLU A 37 -22.26 -43.56 32.92
CA GLU A 37 -23.03 -42.79 33.93
C GLU A 37 -24.04 -41.80 33.34
N LEU A 38 -23.97 -41.48 32.03
CA LEU A 38 -24.80 -40.46 31.39
C LEU A 38 -25.54 -41.02 30.18
N ASP A 39 -26.88 -40.94 30.20
CA ASP A 39 -27.71 -41.26 29.03
C ASP A 39 -27.64 -40.11 28.02
N LEU A 40 -26.76 -40.27 27.02
CA LEU A 40 -26.48 -39.29 25.98
C LEU A 40 -27.69 -39.03 25.07
N GLU A 41 -28.63 -39.97 24.95
CA GLU A 41 -29.87 -39.76 24.19
C GLU A 41 -30.80 -38.80 24.94
N VAL A 42 -30.95 -39.00 26.25
CA VAL A 42 -31.73 -38.10 27.11
C VAL A 42 -31.07 -36.72 27.20
N PHE A 43 -29.74 -36.66 27.26
CA PHE A 43 -29.00 -35.40 27.33
C PHE A 43 -29.12 -34.60 26.03
N SER A 44 -28.95 -35.25 24.87
CA SER A 44 -29.17 -34.62 23.56
C SER A 44 -30.59 -34.06 23.44
N LYS A 45 -31.59 -34.77 23.95
CA LYS A 45 -32.98 -34.33 23.99
C LYS A 45 -33.21 -33.12 24.91
N ILE A 46 -32.62 -33.12 26.12
CA ILE A 46 -32.73 -31.99 27.04
C ILE A 46 -32.01 -30.75 26.51
N VAL A 47 -30.83 -30.91 25.89
CA VAL A 47 -30.06 -29.79 25.30
C VAL A 47 -30.83 -29.19 24.11
N SER A 48 -31.40 -30.02 23.24
CA SER A 48 -32.21 -29.55 22.12
C SER A 48 -33.55 -28.91 22.54
N GLU A 49 -34.13 -29.33 23.67
CA GLU A 49 -35.35 -28.74 24.25
C GLU A 49 -35.07 -27.43 25.02
N SER A 50 -33.90 -27.30 25.67
CA SER A 50 -33.53 -26.14 26.50
C SER A 50 -32.83 -25.02 25.73
N GLU A 51 -32.03 -25.35 24.72
CA GLU A 51 -31.49 -24.41 23.75
C GLU A 51 -31.97 -24.82 22.34
N PRO A 52 -33.13 -24.32 21.88
CA PRO A 52 -33.56 -24.59 20.52
C PRO A 52 -32.45 -24.13 19.57
N ALA A 53 -31.98 -25.05 18.71
CA ALA A 53 -30.86 -24.82 17.79
C ALA A 53 -31.00 -23.45 17.13
N ARG A 54 -30.24 -22.48 17.62
CA ARG A 54 -30.26 -21.09 17.17
C ARG A 54 -29.16 -20.89 16.16
N ALA A 55 -29.10 -21.82 15.20
CA ALA A 55 -28.16 -21.80 14.11
C ALA A 55 -28.36 -20.51 13.30
N LEU A 56 -27.26 -19.91 12.88
CA LEU A 56 -27.26 -18.79 11.96
C LEU A 56 -28.04 -19.20 10.69
N PRO A 57 -28.82 -18.28 10.11
CA PRO A 57 -29.37 -18.49 8.77
C PRO A 57 -28.26 -18.89 7.80
N SER A 58 -28.53 -19.85 6.91
CA SER A 58 -27.52 -20.41 6.01
C SER A 58 -26.81 -19.35 5.17
N GLU A 59 -27.53 -18.32 4.75
CA GLU A 59 -26.98 -17.21 3.96
C GLU A 59 -26.06 -16.31 4.80
N ARG A 60 -26.41 -16.07 6.07
CA ARG A 60 -25.56 -15.33 7.01
C ARG A 60 -24.27 -16.09 7.29
N ARG A 61 -24.35 -17.41 7.53
CA ARG A 61 -23.16 -18.25 7.75
C ARG A 61 -22.20 -18.21 6.56
N LYS A 62 -22.70 -18.47 5.35
CA LYS A 62 -21.89 -18.39 4.11
C LYS A 62 -21.25 -17.02 3.92
N ARG A 63 -21.98 -15.95 4.25
CA ARG A 63 -21.47 -14.58 4.16
C ARG A 63 -20.31 -14.36 5.14
N ILE A 64 -20.45 -14.77 6.40
CA ILE A 64 -19.40 -14.68 7.41
C ILE A 64 -18.18 -15.52 7.03
N GLU A 65 -18.37 -16.76 6.56
CA GLU A 65 -17.28 -17.63 6.08
C GLU A 65 -16.51 -17.01 4.92
N ARG A 66 -17.22 -16.44 3.93
CA ARG A 66 -16.59 -15.75 2.80
C ARG A 66 -15.74 -14.56 3.27
N ILE A 67 -16.30 -13.75 4.16
CA ILE A 67 -15.63 -12.55 4.69
C ILE A 67 -14.42 -12.95 5.53
N TYR A 68 -14.56 -13.96 6.39
CA TYR A 68 -13.45 -14.48 7.19
C TYR A 68 -12.28 -14.88 6.29
N HIS A 69 -12.53 -15.66 5.23
CA HIS A 69 -11.46 -16.04 4.30
C HIS A 69 -10.86 -14.85 3.53
N THR A 70 -11.67 -13.88 3.10
CA THR A 70 -11.14 -12.66 2.45
C THR A 70 -10.23 -11.88 3.40
N LEU A 71 -10.64 -11.70 4.65
CA LEU A 71 -9.89 -10.97 5.65
C LEU A 71 -8.69 -11.76 6.20
N GLU A 72 -8.74 -13.08 6.27
CA GLU A 72 -7.63 -13.91 6.75
C GLU A 72 -6.46 -13.90 5.74
N ASN A 73 -6.77 -14.07 4.46
CA ASN A 73 -5.77 -14.10 3.39
C ASN A 73 -5.05 -12.76 3.21
N ARG A 74 -5.78 -11.64 3.33
CA ARG A 74 -5.25 -10.30 3.06
C ARG A 74 -4.95 -9.50 4.33
N GLY A 75 -5.69 -9.72 5.40
CA GLY A 75 -5.55 -8.98 6.65
C GLY A 75 -4.21 -9.21 7.33
N ASN A 76 -3.64 -10.43 7.26
CA ASN A 76 -2.31 -10.68 7.81
C ASN A 76 -1.22 -9.89 7.06
N LEU A 77 -1.33 -9.83 5.73
CA LEU A 77 -0.42 -9.06 4.87
C LEU A 77 -0.53 -7.56 5.18
N TYR A 78 -1.74 -7.01 5.17
CA TYR A 78 -1.92 -5.56 5.34
C TYR A 78 -1.75 -5.10 6.78
N THR A 79 -2.10 -5.91 7.78
CA THR A 79 -1.87 -5.56 9.20
C THR A 79 -0.38 -5.47 9.51
N GLY A 80 0.44 -6.40 8.99
CA GLY A 80 1.89 -6.33 9.15
C GLY A 80 2.47 -5.03 8.57
N VAL A 81 1.98 -4.60 7.42
CA VAL A 81 2.41 -3.34 6.78
C VAL A 81 1.94 -2.10 7.53
N ILE A 82 0.68 -2.07 7.98
CA ILE A 82 0.09 -0.94 8.70
C ILE A 82 0.74 -0.76 10.08
N GLU A 83 0.99 -1.87 10.80
CA GLU A 83 1.55 -1.84 12.15
C GLU A 83 3.09 -1.77 12.16
N GLY A 84 3.73 -1.87 10.98
CA GLY A 84 5.19 -1.72 10.83
C GLY A 84 6.00 -2.88 11.42
N TYR A 85 5.40 -4.07 11.56
CA TYR A 85 6.12 -5.26 11.99
C TYR A 85 6.87 -5.89 10.82
N GLU A 86 8.09 -6.38 11.08
CA GLU A 86 8.78 -7.24 10.13
C GLU A 86 7.97 -8.51 9.91
N ILE A 87 7.57 -8.75 8.66
CA ILE A 87 6.96 -10.00 8.27
C ILE A 87 8.06 -11.07 8.34
N GLU A 88 7.99 -12.01 9.29
CA GLU A 88 9.04 -13.04 9.46
C GLU A 88 9.15 -14.00 8.26
N ASP A 89 8.09 -14.09 7.45
CA ASP A 89 8.02 -14.94 6.26
C ASP A 89 8.64 -14.25 5.03
N GLU A 90 9.81 -14.74 4.60
CA GLU A 90 10.54 -14.23 3.43
C GLU A 90 9.74 -14.33 2.11
N GLU A 91 8.88 -15.33 1.96
CA GLU A 91 8.07 -15.49 0.73
C GLU A 91 7.00 -14.42 0.66
N LEU A 92 6.32 -14.15 1.79
CA LEU A 92 5.35 -13.07 1.89
C LEU A 92 6.00 -11.68 1.71
N GLN A 93 7.20 -11.47 2.27
CA GLN A 93 7.97 -10.24 2.03
C GLN A 93 8.26 -10.03 0.54
N SER A 94 8.69 -11.09 -0.14
CA SER A 94 9.03 -11.07 -1.57
C SER A 94 7.80 -10.72 -2.42
N ILE A 95 6.66 -11.31 -2.10
CA ILE A 95 5.38 -11.03 -2.78
C ILE A 95 5.00 -9.57 -2.56
N LEU A 96 5.04 -9.08 -1.32
CA LEU A 96 4.66 -7.70 -1.00
C LEU A 96 5.57 -6.69 -1.70
N ILE A 97 6.89 -6.87 -1.63
CA ILE A 97 7.85 -6.02 -2.35
C ILE A 97 7.55 -6.06 -3.84
N GLY A 98 7.32 -7.26 -4.39
CA GLY A 98 6.97 -7.45 -5.79
C GLY A 98 5.68 -6.72 -6.17
N GLU A 99 4.62 -6.78 -5.37
CA GLU A 99 3.32 -6.14 -5.61
C GLU A 99 3.44 -4.61 -5.61
N HIS A 100 4.21 -4.05 -4.67
CA HIS A 100 4.34 -2.61 -4.45
C HIS A 100 5.48 -1.94 -5.20
N THR A 101 6.36 -2.67 -5.88
CA THR A 101 7.46 -2.08 -6.66
C THR A 101 7.25 -2.19 -8.16
N ALA A 102 7.71 -1.17 -8.89
CA ALA A 102 7.72 -1.10 -10.33
C ALA A 102 9.01 -0.47 -10.86
N GLN A 103 9.37 -0.82 -12.10
CA GLN A 103 10.57 -0.30 -12.80
C GLN A 103 10.22 0.52 -14.05
N ASP A 104 8.93 0.67 -14.34
CA ASP A 104 8.41 1.44 -15.46
C ASP A 104 7.03 2.02 -15.12
N CYS A 105 6.67 3.14 -15.76
CA CYS A 105 5.45 3.88 -15.42
C CYS A 105 4.18 3.09 -15.74
N GLN A 106 4.19 2.29 -16.81
CA GLN A 106 3.01 1.53 -17.23
C GLN A 106 2.69 0.41 -16.25
N SER A 107 3.70 -0.32 -15.78
CA SER A 107 3.57 -1.34 -14.75
C SER A 107 3.13 -0.73 -13.42
N ALA A 108 3.65 0.45 -13.06
CA ALA A 108 3.24 1.17 -11.85
C ALA A 108 1.74 1.52 -11.88
N LEU A 109 1.25 2.08 -12.99
CA LEU A 109 -0.17 2.43 -13.17
C LEU A 109 -1.06 1.19 -13.09
N LYS A 110 -0.71 0.10 -13.80
CA LYS A 110 -1.47 -1.16 -13.74
C LYS A 110 -1.53 -1.76 -12.34
N LYS A 111 -0.40 -1.73 -11.62
CA LYS A 111 -0.34 -2.16 -10.22
C LYS A 111 -1.20 -1.28 -9.34
N TYR A 112 -1.21 0.03 -9.58
CA TYR A 112 -2.04 0.98 -8.83
C TYR A 112 -3.52 0.67 -9.01
N GLU A 113 -3.96 0.46 -10.24
CA GLU A 113 -5.34 0.11 -10.57
C GLU A 113 -5.75 -1.22 -9.93
N SER A 114 -4.97 -2.29 -10.16
CA SER A 114 -5.21 -3.62 -9.58
C SER A 114 -5.29 -3.57 -8.05
N MET A 115 -4.36 -2.85 -7.42
CA MET A 115 -4.34 -2.71 -5.97
C MET A 115 -5.54 -1.88 -5.48
N THR A 116 -6.01 -0.90 -6.25
CA THR A 116 -7.21 -0.14 -5.89
C THR A 116 -8.42 -1.07 -5.80
N GLU A 117 -8.61 -1.95 -6.78
CA GLU A 117 -9.71 -2.92 -6.78
C GLU A 117 -9.64 -3.88 -5.59
N GLU A 118 -8.44 -4.39 -5.28
CA GLU A 118 -8.21 -5.27 -4.14
C GLU A 118 -8.52 -4.59 -2.80
N TRP A 119 -8.06 -3.36 -2.61
CA TRP A 119 -8.30 -2.60 -1.39
C TRP A 119 -9.77 -2.21 -1.21
N VAL A 120 -10.48 -1.86 -2.30
CA VAL A 120 -11.94 -1.64 -2.23
C VAL A 120 -12.67 -2.91 -1.81
N ALA A 121 -12.29 -4.07 -2.35
CA ALA A 121 -12.87 -5.35 -1.95
C ALA A 121 -12.55 -5.68 -0.48
N PHE A 122 -11.36 -5.35 -0.02
CA PHE A 122 -10.94 -5.51 1.37
C PHE A 122 -11.74 -4.61 2.32
N PHE A 123 -11.83 -3.30 2.06
CA PHE A 123 -12.62 -2.38 2.89
C PHE A 123 -14.08 -2.75 2.90
N LYS A 124 -14.65 -3.13 1.76
CA LYS A 124 -16.00 -3.70 1.68
C LYS A 124 -16.18 -4.89 2.62
N ALA A 125 -15.23 -5.83 2.64
CA ALA A 125 -15.27 -6.97 3.55
C ALA A 125 -15.17 -6.55 5.02
N VAL A 126 -14.33 -5.55 5.35
CA VAL A 126 -14.21 -4.98 6.71
C VAL A 126 -15.53 -4.33 7.15
N HIS A 127 -16.18 -3.53 6.29
CA HIS A 127 -17.45 -2.88 6.59
C HIS A 127 -18.57 -3.90 6.83
N ILE A 128 -18.67 -4.93 5.98
CA ILE A 128 -19.66 -6.00 6.17
C ILE A 128 -19.36 -6.79 7.46
N ALA A 129 -18.09 -7.11 7.71
CA ALA A 129 -17.68 -7.81 8.93
C ALA A 129 -18.08 -7.06 10.20
N ARG A 130 -17.87 -5.74 10.25
CA ARG A 130 -18.27 -4.90 11.40
C ARG A 130 -19.78 -4.98 11.63
N LEU A 131 -20.58 -4.85 10.57
CA LEU A 131 -22.04 -4.97 10.64
C LEU A 131 -22.49 -6.36 11.09
N GLU A 132 -21.81 -7.42 10.67
CA GLU A 132 -22.11 -8.79 11.08
C GLU A 132 -21.78 -9.06 12.55
N VAL A 133 -20.60 -8.60 13.00
CA VAL A 133 -20.14 -8.72 14.39
C VAL A 133 -21.04 -7.96 15.35
N GLU A 134 -21.51 -6.78 14.95
CA GLU A 134 -22.46 -5.97 15.72
C GLU A 134 -23.91 -6.44 15.58
N ASN A 135 -24.16 -7.47 14.78
CA ASN A 135 -25.50 -7.99 14.48
C ASN A 135 -26.45 -6.90 13.93
N GLN A 136 -25.89 -5.96 13.16
CA GLN A 136 -26.59 -4.84 12.53
C GLN A 136 -26.82 -5.06 11.02
N TYR A 137 -26.26 -6.12 10.45
CA TYR A 137 -26.43 -6.41 9.02
C TYR A 137 -27.89 -6.67 8.66
N ARG A 138 -28.41 -5.94 7.67
CA ARG A 138 -29.77 -6.05 7.13
C ARG A 138 -29.71 -6.30 5.63
N GLU A 139 -30.08 -7.49 5.21
CA GLU A 139 -29.98 -7.94 3.81
C GLU A 139 -30.76 -7.03 2.85
N ASP A 140 -31.94 -6.56 3.26
CA ASP A 140 -32.80 -5.66 2.47
C ASP A 140 -32.17 -4.30 2.16
N LYS A 141 -31.26 -3.83 3.02
CA LYS A 141 -30.61 -2.51 2.89
C LYS A 141 -29.17 -2.61 2.43
N HIS A 142 -28.42 -3.56 2.97
CA HIS A 142 -26.98 -3.63 2.81
C HIS A 142 -26.59 -4.40 1.55
N ASP A 143 -27.36 -5.41 1.11
CA ASP A 143 -27.01 -6.14 -0.11
C ASP A 143 -27.02 -5.21 -1.35
N PRO A 144 -28.04 -4.34 -1.56
CA PRO A 144 -28.02 -3.39 -2.66
C PRO A 144 -26.88 -2.37 -2.54
N PHE A 145 -26.64 -1.85 -1.33
CA PHE A 145 -25.56 -0.88 -1.09
C PHE A 145 -24.18 -1.48 -1.42
N PHE A 146 -23.91 -2.68 -0.92
CA PHE A 146 -22.62 -3.32 -1.14
C PHE A 146 -22.47 -3.88 -2.56
N ALA A 147 -23.57 -4.12 -3.30
CA ALA A 147 -23.49 -4.52 -4.70
C ALA A 147 -22.78 -3.46 -5.57
N ASP A 148 -23.05 -2.17 -5.32
CA ASP A 148 -22.50 -1.03 -6.05
C ASP A 148 -21.32 -0.35 -5.33
N PHE A 149 -20.74 -1.02 -4.31
CA PHE A 149 -19.63 -0.47 -3.54
C PHE A 149 -18.39 -0.27 -4.42
N ASN A 150 -17.86 0.95 -4.41
CA ASN A 150 -16.82 1.45 -5.30
C ASN A 150 -15.82 2.32 -4.49
N PRO A 151 -14.71 2.80 -5.09
CA PRO A 151 -13.73 3.63 -4.41
C PRO A 151 -14.28 4.89 -3.72
N ASP A 152 -15.34 5.49 -4.25
CA ASP A 152 -15.91 6.76 -3.75
C ASP A 152 -16.62 6.60 -2.39
N TYR A 153 -16.96 5.37 -2.00
CA TYR A 153 -17.58 5.06 -0.71
C TYR A 153 -16.56 4.78 0.41
N VAL A 154 -15.26 4.73 0.07
CA VAL A 154 -14.19 4.49 1.05
C VAL A 154 -13.74 5.84 1.63
N PRO A 155 -13.80 6.05 2.96
CA PRO A 155 -13.33 7.27 3.61
C PRO A 155 -11.84 7.54 3.35
N SER A 156 -11.44 8.81 3.35
CA SER A 156 -10.04 9.21 3.16
C SER A 156 -9.11 8.58 4.20
N GLU A 157 -9.54 8.45 5.45
CA GLU A 157 -8.73 7.84 6.51
C GLU A 157 -8.46 6.34 6.26
N GLU A 158 -9.36 5.66 5.55
CA GLU A 158 -9.14 4.26 5.14
C GLU A 158 -8.12 4.20 3.99
N TRP A 159 -8.19 5.15 3.04
CA TRP A 159 -7.20 5.24 1.97
C TRP A 159 -5.78 5.55 2.47
N GLU A 160 -5.64 6.30 3.57
CA GLU A 160 -4.33 6.57 4.20
C GLU A 160 -3.64 5.28 4.71
N LEU A 161 -4.40 4.22 5.04
CA LEU A 161 -3.84 2.93 5.45
C LEU A 161 -3.24 2.14 4.29
N ARG A 162 -3.52 2.54 3.05
CA ARG A 162 -3.06 1.82 1.86
C ARG A 162 -1.56 2.11 1.64
N PRO A 163 -0.71 1.07 1.56
CA PRO A 163 0.69 1.27 1.27
C PRO A 163 0.87 1.80 -0.16
N PRO A 164 1.83 2.71 -0.38
CA PRO A 164 2.03 3.31 -1.70
C PRO A 164 2.70 2.34 -2.68
N ILE A 165 2.78 2.75 -3.94
CA ILE A 165 3.61 2.07 -4.96
C ILE A 165 4.94 2.78 -5.09
N PHE A 166 6.03 2.03 -5.07
CA PHE A 166 7.37 2.52 -5.32
C PHE A 166 7.75 2.30 -6.78
N LEU A 167 7.92 3.40 -7.51
CA LEU A 167 8.40 3.40 -8.88
C LEU A 167 9.88 3.77 -8.89
N THR A 168 10.73 2.85 -9.33
CA THR A 168 12.17 3.08 -9.49
C THR A 168 12.51 3.28 -10.96
N LEU A 169 13.15 4.39 -11.27
CA LEU A 169 13.56 4.73 -12.63
C LEU A 169 15.06 5.06 -12.65
N SER A 170 15.71 4.77 -13.76
CA SER A 170 17.11 5.09 -13.98
C SER A 170 17.28 5.81 -15.31
N SER A 171 18.06 6.89 -15.30
CA SER A 171 18.28 7.73 -16.49
C SER A 171 18.71 6.97 -17.75
N PRO A 172 19.54 5.91 -17.70
CA PRO A 172 19.92 5.17 -18.91
C PRO A 172 18.76 4.38 -19.55
N LYS A 173 17.69 4.11 -18.79
CA LYS A 173 16.54 3.30 -19.22
C LYS A 173 15.31 4.16 -19.54
N LEU A 174 15.36 5.46 -19.26
CA LEU A 174 14.25 6.37 -19.53
C LEU A 174 14.00 6.50 -21.03
N ASN A 175 12.74 6.35 -21.42
CA ASN A 175 12.26 6.63 -22.76
C ASN A 175 11.37 7.90 -22.77
N PRO A 176 11.09 8.49 -23.95
CA PRO A 176 10.23 9.67 -24.04
C PRO A 176 8.78 9.46 -23.56
N ALA A 177 8.24 8.24 -23.60
CA ALA A 177 6.89 7.94 -23.13
C ALA A 177 6.80 7.89 -21.58
N ASP A 178 7.89 7.53 -20.90
CA ASP A 178 7.98 7.59 -19.44
C ASP A 178 7.80 9.03 -18.94
N LYS A 179 8.30 10.01 -19.68
CA LYS A 179 8.21 11.42 -19.33
C LYS A 179 6.77 11.91 -19.25
N SER A 180 5.94 11.62 -20.25
CA SER A 180 4.52 11.99 -20.22
C SER A 180 3.78 11.25 -19.11
N ALA A 181 4.04 9.95 -18.96
CA ALA A 181 3.40 9.14 -17.92
C ALA A 181 3.76 9.63 -16.51
N LEU A 182 4.99 10.09 -16.28
CA LEU A 182 5.38 10.69 -15.01
C LEU A 182 4.63 11.98 -14.73
N ILE A 183 4.48 12.87 -15.72
CA ILE A 183 3.71 14.11 -15.55
C ILE A 183 2.25 13.77 -15.20
N ASP A 184 1.66 12.78 -15.86
CA ASP A 184 0.30 12.32 -15.59
C ASP A 184 0.19 11.76 -14.16
N ILE A 185 1.15 10.94 -13.72
CA ILE A 185 1.21 10.41 -12.35
C ILE A 185 1.34 11.55 -11.33
N LEU A 186 2.24 12.51 -11.55
CA LEU A 186 2.48 13.61 -10.62
C LEU A 186 1.29 14.58 -10.54
N SER A 187 0.52 14.70 -11.61
CA SER A 187 -0.68 15.53 -11.67
C SER A 187 -1.93 14.81 -11.14
N SER A 188 -1.79 13.56 -10.71
CA SER A 188 -2.88 12.75 -10.13
C SER A 188 -2.80 12.72 -8.61
N ASP A 189 -3.86 12.24 -7.97
CA ASP A 189 -3.88 12.00 -6.51
C ASP A 189 -3.35 10.61 -6.13
N MET A 190 -2.63 9.94 -7.03
CA MET A 190 -2.15 8.58 -6.79
C MET A 190 -0.97 8.57 -5.82
N SER A 191 -1.03 7.71 -4.80
CA SER A 191 0.08 7.51 -3.86
C SER A 191 1.21 6.66 -4.47
N ILE A 192 1.88 7.23 -5.47
CA ILE A 192 3.05 6.63 -6.16
C ILE A 192 4.29 7.42 -5.75
N LYS A 193 5.25 6.73 -5.12
CA LYS A 193 6.55 7.29 -4.71
C LYS A 193 7.58 6.97 -5.79
N ILE A 194 8.09 7.99 -6.44
CA ILE A 194 8.98 7.86 -7.60
C ILE A 194 10.41 8.15 -7.15
N LEU A 195 11.30 7.18 -7.30
CA LEU A 195 12.73 7.34 -7.14
C LEU A 195 13.38 7.34 -8.52
N LEU A 196 13.89 8.50 -8.94
CA LEU A 196 14.59 8.65 -10.20
C LEU A 196 16.10 8.81 -9.96
N GLN A 197 16.85 7.80 -10.39
CA GLN A 197 18.30 7.82 -10.41
C GLN A 197 18.82 8.48 -11.70
N ILE A 198 19.68 9.49 -11.55
CA ILE A 198 20.39 10.13 -12.66
C ILE A 198 21.88 9.84 -12.52
N ASP A 199 22.43 9.11 -13.49
CA ASP A 199 23.82 8.63 -13.43
C ASP A 199 24.83 9.67 -13.94
N SER A 200 24.57 10.21 -15.14
CA SER A 200 25.48 11.10 -15.84
C SER A 200 24.71 12.09 -16.72
N PHE A 201 25.26 13.29 -16.90
CA PHE A 201 24.77 14.30 -17.85
C PHE A 201 25.45 14.21 -19.22
N ALA A 202 26.50 13.38 -19.37
CA ALA A 202 27.31 13.34 -20.58
C ALA A 202 26.55 12.73 -21.78
N GLN A 203 26.70 13.36 -22.95
CA GLN A 203 26.08 12.91 -24.20
C GLN A 203 26.68 11.58 -24.67
N THR A 204 25.82 10.66 -25.12
CA THR A 204 26.21 9.44 -25.82
C THR A 204 26.41 9.79 -27.29
N GLU A 205 27.65 9.89 -27.80
CA GLU A 205 27.92 10.29 -29.20
C GLU A 205 27.35 9.35 -30.29
N GLU A 206 26.78 8.19 -29.95
CA GLU A 206 26.30 7.21 -30.94
C GLU A 206 24.78 7.18 -31.18
N SER A 207 24.02 8.04 -30.50
CA SER A 207 22.62 8.30 -30.87
C SER A 207 22.16 9.62 -30.27
N ALA A 208 21.37 10.39 -31.03
CA ALA A 208 20.50 11.35 -30.37
C ALA A 208 19.65 10.59 -29.34
N SER A 209 19.30 11.22 -28.20
CA SER A 209 18.14 10.87 -27.33
C SER A 209 18.38 10.12 -25.99
N PRO A 210 19.35 10.50 -25.13
CA PRO A 210 19.04 10.52 -23.66
C PRO A 210 19.46 11.78 -22.88
N SER A 211 20.54 12.47 -23.27
CA SER A 211 21.05 13.64 -22.52
C SER A 211 20.12 14.85 -22.58
N ASP A 212 19.49 15.09 -23.73
CA ASP A 212 18.51 16.17 -23.92
C ASP A 212 17.25 15.90 -23.09
N ILE A 213 16.85 14.63 -22.96
CA ILE A 213 15.72 14.22 -22.12
C ILE A 213 16.00 14.53 -20.65
N ILE A 214 17.22 14.28 -20.16
CA ILE A 214 17.62 14.55 -18.77
C ILE A 214 17.69 16.05 -18.50
N HIS A 215 18.27 16.85 -19.40
CA HIS A 215 18.32 18.31 -19.22
C HIS A 215 16.92 18.94 -19.27
N ASP A 216 16.09 18.52 -20.23
CA ASP A 216 14.69 18.92 -20.27
C ASP A 216 13.92 18.45 -19.04
N TRP A 217 14.25 17.27 -18.52
CA TRP A 217 13.65 16.72 -17.31
C TRP A 217 14.00 17.56 -16.09
N ILE A 218 15.27 17.88 -15.85
CA ILE A 218 15.72 18.74 -14.75
C ILE A 218 15.04 20.12 -14.81
N ALA A 219 14.97 20.71 -16.01
CA ALA A 219 14.27 21.97 -16.20
C ALA A 219 12.76 21.86 -15.91
N GLN A 220 12.14 20.74 -16.29
CA GLN A 220 10.73 20.48 -16.02
C GLN A 220 10.45 20.13 -14.56
N LEU A 221 11.36 19.49 -13.83
CA LEU A 221 11.20 19.22 -12.39
C LEU A 221 11.01 20.51 -11.60
N ALA A 222 11.79 21.55 -11.93
CA ALA A 222 11.63 22.86 -11.33
C ALA A 222 10.24 23.45 -11.65
N GLN A 223 9.73 23.26 -12.86
CA GLN A 223 8.38 23.71 -13.24
C GLN A 223 7.28 22.92 -12.55
N ILE A 224 7.42 21.60 -12.47
CA ILE A 224 6.51 20.69 -11.77
C ILE A 224 6.43 21.09 -10.29
N SER A 225 7.58 21.30 -9.64
CA SER A 225 7.66 21.73 -8.24
C SER A 225 6.90 23.03 -7.95
N VAL A 226 6.82 23.93 -8.91
CA VAL A 226 6.14 25.22 -8.76
C VAL A 226 4.65 25.13 -9.12
N ASN A 227 4.32 24.36 -10.16
CA ASN A 227 2.98 24.32 -10.76
C ASN A 227 2.06 23.25 -10.17
N LEU A 228 2.61 22.20 -9.56
CA LEU A 228 1.84 21.16 -8.88
C LEU A 228 1.96 21.35 -7.37
N PRO A 229 0.98 22.04 -6.74
CA PRO A 229 1.06 22.43 -5.33
C PRO A 229 1.07 21.22 -4.38
N ASP A 230 0.44 20.11 -4.77
CA ASP A 230 0.17 18.95 -3.90
C ASP A 230 1.09 17.76 -4.20
N THR A 231 2.20 18.01 -4.94
CA THR A 231 3.21 16.99 -5.27
C THR A 231 4.49 17.25 -4.48
N PHE A 232 4.97 16.24 -3.77
CA PHE A 232 6.30 16.33 -3.15
C PHE A 232 7.38 16.17 -4.23
N VAL A 233 8.32 17.10 -4.29
CA VAL A 233 9.46 17.03 -5.22
C VAL A 233 10.76 17.27 -4.48
N LEU A 234 11.71 16.35 -4.60
CA LEU A 234 13.08 16.49 -4.16
C LEU A 234 14.01 16.29 -5.35
N GLN A 235 14.89 17.24 -5.58
CA GLN A 235 16.04 17.10 -6.46
C GLN A 235 17.31 17.30 -5.63
N GLY A 236 18.27 16.37 -5.71
CA GLY A 236 19.51 16.50 -4.97
C GLY A 236 20.63 15.57 -5.45
N ALA A 237 21.88 15.98 -5.23
CA ALA A 237 23.02 15.12 -5.47
C ALA A 237 23.17 14.09 -4.34
N ALA A 238 23.65 12.88 -4.66
CA ALA A 238 23.96 11.82 -3.70
C ALA A 238 24.95 12.27 -2.60
N ALA A 239 25.78 13.28 -2.89
CA ALA A 239 26.68 13.87 -1.90
C ALA A 239 25.96 14.69 -0.81
N ASN A 240 24.72 15.17 -1.05
CA ASN A 240 23.95 15.97 -0.10
C ASN A 240 23.12 15.10 0.86
N ILE A 241 23.81 14.31 1.67
CA ILE A 241 23.17 13.34 2.58
C ILE A 241 22.10 13.98 3.49
N PRO A 242 22.34 15.15 4.15
CA PRO A 242 21.33 15.73 5.05
C PRO A 242 20.00 16.03 4.35
N VAL A 243 20.06 16.54 3.13
CA VAL A 243 18.88 16.90 2.33
C VAL A 243 18.18 15.66 1.81
N LEU A 244 18.93 14.65 1.39
CA LEU A 244 18.36 13.39 0.95
C LEU A 244 17.65 12.65 2.09
N LEU A 245 18.24 12.60 3.28
CA LEU A 245 17.61 11.93 4.42
C LEU A 245 16.29 12.62 4.81
N SER A 246 16.31 13.94 5.02
CA SER A 246 15.10 14.68 5.35
C SER A 246 14.06 14.62 4.23
N GLY A 247 14.50 14.69 2.97
CA GLY A 247 13.61 14.64 1.82
C GLY A 247 13.02 13.26 1.55
N LEU A 248 13.75 12.17 1.82
CA LEU A 248 13.23 10.80 1.71
C LEU A 248 12.12 10.55 2.73
N GLU A 249 12.35 10.95 3.99
CA GLU A 249 11.35 10.83 5.05
C GLU A 249 10.06 11.59 4.70
N LYS A 250 10.18 12.87 4.35
CA LYS A 250 9.04 13.69 3.94
C LYS A 250 8.36 13.19 2.66
N GLY A 251 9.15 12.75 1.69
CA GLY A 251 8.64 12.29 0.40
C GLY A 251 7.93 10.95 0.46
N PHE A 252 8.34 10.05 1.35
CA PHE A 252 7.63 8.78 1.58
C PHE A 252 6.42 8.94 2.49
N GLY A 253 6.44 9.90 3.42
CA GLY A 253 5.31 10.23 4.28
C GLY A 253 4.25 11.16 3.67
N HIS A 254 4.47 11.70 2.47
CA HIS A 254 3.46 12.51 1.75
C HIS A 254 2.32 11.62 1.26
N ASP A 255 1.05 12.02 1.38
CA ASP A 255 -0.08 11.14 1.00
C ASP A 255 -0.22 10.96 -0.53
N GLY A 256 0.11 12.01 -1.30
CA GLY A 256 0.00 12.03 -2.75
C GLY A 256 1.23 11.50 -3.49
N PRO A 257 1.38 11.82 -4.79
CA PRO A 257 2.55 11.43 -5.56
C PRO A 257 3.79 12.16 -5.03
N SER A 258 4.92 11.46 -5.02
CA SER A 258 6.20 12.05 -4.67
C SER A 258 7.27 11.70 -5.69
N LEU A 259 8.19 12.64 -5.92
CA LEU A 259 9.29 12.48 -6.84
C LEU A 259 10.60 12.86 -6.19
N ILE A 260 11.50 11.88 -6.13
CA ILE A 260 12.83 12.01 -5.56
C ILE A 260 13.83 11.72 -6.67
N SER A 261 14.44 12.79 -7.19
CA SER A 261 15.45 12.72 -8.23
C SER A 261 16.86 12.87 -7.65
N ILE A 262 17.67 11.81 -7.77
CA ILE A 262 19.00 11.74 -7.18
C ILE A 262 20.07 11.65 -8.25
N TYR A 263 21.00 12.60 -8.27
CA TYR A 263 22.19 12.52 -9.10
C TYR A 263 23.30 11.71 -8.40
N THR A 264 23.65 10.55 -8.94
CA THR A 264 24.61 9.62 -8.33
C THR A 264 26.05 9.84 -8.78
N GLY A 265 26.24 10.44 -9.96
CA GLY A 265 27.56 10.58 -10.58
C GLY A 265 28.16 9.25 -11.07
N ILE A 266 27.36 8.19 -11.14
CA ILE A 266 27.80 6.90 -11.70
C ILE A 266 28.05 7.08 -13.19
N SER A 267 29.20 6.63 -13.67
CA SER A 267 29.53 6.70 -15.10
C SER A 267 30.31 5.47 -15.51
N GLU A 268 29.78 4.72 -16.47
CA GLU A 268 30.46 3.56 -17.05
C GLU A 268 31.69 3.97 -17.89
N ARG A 269 31.74 5.22 -18.36
CA ARG A 269 32.77 5.73 -19.28
C ARG A 269 33.98 6.33 -18.58
N ASP A 270 33.82 6.77 -17.34
CA ASP A 270 34.87 7.45 -16.60
C ASP A 270 34.88 7.01 -15.14
N SER A 271 35.76 6.05 -14.83
CA SER A 271 35.99 5.57 -13.46
C SER A 271 37.11 6.33 -12.74
N SER A 272 37.68 7.38 -13.34
CA SER A 272 38.85 8.07 -12.78
C SER A 272 38.52 8.92 -11.54
N ILE A 273 37.28 9.40 -11.43
CA ILE A 273 36.77 10.17 -10.31
C ILE A 273 35.65 9.38 -9.62
N ALA A 274 35.72 9.27 -8.29
CA ALA A 274 34.69 8.59 -7.50
C ALA A 274 33.30 9.24 -7.69
N PRO A 275 32.20 8.47 -7.80
CA PRO A 275 30.84 9.01 -8.02
C PRO A 275 30.43 10.08 -7.00
N TYR A 276 30.82 9.91 -5.73
CA TYR A 276 30.59 10.90 -4.69
C TYR A 276 31.19 12.27 -5.02
N LEU A 277 32.43 12.31 -5.52
CA LEU A 277 33.08 13.57 -5.89
C LEU A 277 32.45 14.20 -7.13
N LYS A 278 31.97 13.40 -8.08
CA LYS A 278 31.22 13.89 -9.24
C LYS A 278 29.89 14.50 -8.82
N SER A 279 29.16 13.84 -7.92
CA SER A 279 27.87 14.36 -7.42
C SER A 279 28.05 15.62 -6.57
N ALA A 280 29.07 15.67 -5.72
CA ALA A 280 29.44 16.89 -4.98
C ALA A 280 29.82 18.03 -5.94
N ALA A 281 30.66 17.77 -6.93
CA ALA A 281 31.06 18.77 -7.92
C ALA A 281 29.88 19.30 -8.73
N ALA A 282 28.92 18.45 -9.13
CA ALA A 282 27.72 18.87 -9.85
C ALA A 282 26.82 19.79 -9.01
N GLN A 283 26.74 19.55 -7.70
CA GLN A 283 26.03 20.42 -6.77
C GLN A 283 26.75 21.76 -6.58
N GLU A 284 28.06 21.73 -6.33
CA GLU A 284 28.89 22.94 -6.17
C GLU A 284 28.89 23.81 -7.43
N ALA A 285 28.92 23.18 -8.61
CA ALA A 285 28.84 23.84 -9.90
C ALA A 285 27.42 24.27 -10.30
N ARG A 286 26.39 23.94 -9.49
CA ARG A 286 24.97 24.20 -9.76
C ARG A 286 24.47 23.59 -11.08
N ILE A 287 25.11 22.51 -11.54
CA ILE A 287 24.64 21.71 -12.68
C ILE A 287 23.40 20.91 -12.26
N PHE A 288 23.38 20.48 -11.00
CA PHE A 288 22.26 19.76 -10.39
C PHE A 288 21.90 20.41 -9.03
N PRO A 289 21.14 21.52 -9.03
CA PRO A 289 20.82 22.22 -7.81
C PRO A 289 19.92 21.39 -6.90
N ALA A 290 20.07 21.58 -5.60
CA ALA A 290 19.17 20.98 -4.62
C ALA A 290 17.87 21.80 -4.55
N ILE A 291 16.73 21.14 -4.79
CA ILE A 291 15.40 21.73 -4.78
C ILE A 291 14.49 20.85 -3.94
N VAL A 292 13.71 21.46 -3.07
CA VAL A 292 12.67 20.77 -2.29
C VAL A 292 11.37 21.52 -2.46
N ASN A 293 10.31 20.82 -2.86
CA ASN A 293 8.93 21.25 -2.74
C ASN A 293 8.21 20.26 -1.84
N ALA A 294 7.86 20.70 -0.62
CA ALA A 294 7.21 19.87 0.39
C ALA A 294 5.84 20.47 0.73
N PRO A 295 4.74 19.99 0.12
CA PRO A 295 3.39 20.53 0.33
C PRO A 295 2.99 20.59 1.82
N GLY A 296 3.45 19.62 2.63
CA GLY A 296 3.20 19.59 4.08
C GLY A 296 3.89 20.68 4.91
N ASP A 297 4.85 21.43 4.35
CA ASP A 297 5.54 22.52 5.07
C ASP A 297 4.71 23.83 5.10
N GLY A 298 3.64 23.95 4.30
CA GLY A 298 2.67 25.04 4.38
C GLY A 298 1.96 25.36 3.05
N ASP A 299 0.86 26.11 3.14
CA ASP A 299 -0.03 26.41 2.00
C ASP A 299 0.60 27.36 0.95
N GLU A 300 1.54 28.20 1.36
CA GLU A 300 2.18 29.18 0.49
C GLU A 300 3.39 28.60 -0.24
N LEU A 301 3.59 28.97 -1.51
CA LEU A 301 4.76 28.52 -2.29
C LEU A 301 6.08 28.85 -1.57
N ALA A 302 6.17 30.01 -0.91
CA ALA A 302 7.37 30.43 -0.20
C ALA A 302 7.71 29.57 1.03
N THR A 303 6.71 28.89 1.63
CA THR A 303 6.93 28.01 2.79
C THR A 303 7.25 26.58 2.38
N ARG A 304 6.68 26.10 1.26
CA ARG A 304 6.89 24.73 0.77
C ARG A 304 8.09 24.56 -0.16
N PHE A 305 8.52 25.62 -0.84
CA PHE A 305 9.61 25.56 -1.82
C PHE A 305 10.92 26.11 -1.26
N SER A 306 11.99 25.30 -1.29
CA SER A 306 13.32 25.69 -0.83
C SER A 306 14.42 25.34 -1.83
N ILE A 307 15.35 26.27 -1.98
CA ILE A 307 16.60 26.14 -2.75
C ILE A 307 17.83 26.39 -1.86
N GLU A 308 17.64 26.59 -0.55
CA GLU A 308 18.70 26.97 0.40
C GLU A 308 19.79 25.90 0.56
N PHE A 309 19.49 24.70 0.10
CA PHE A 309 20.37 23.54 0.07
C PHE A 309 21.43 23.60 -1.05
N SER A 310 21.39 24.64 -1.88
CA SER A 310 22.41 24.95 -2.87
C SER A 310 23.43 25.94 -2.30
N PRO A 311 24.74 25.81 -2.60
CA PRO A 311 25.78 26.68 -2.05
C PRO A 311 25.52 28.17 -2.30
N GLN A 312 25.52 28.98 -1.23
CA GLN A 312 25.41 30.45 -1.28
C GLN A 312 26.82 31.05 -1.28
N TYR A 313 27.08 31.98 -2.20
CA TYR A 313 28.33 32.77 -2.24
C TYR A 313 28.07 34.17 -1.68
#